data_AF-A0A0G3H110-F1
#
_entry.id   AF-A0A0G3H110-F1
#
_cell.length_a   1.000
_cell.length_b   1.000
_cell.length_c   1.000
_cell.angle_alpha   90.00
_cell.angle_beta   90.00
_cell.angle_gamma   90.00
#
_symmetry.space_group_name_H-M   'P 1'
#
loop_
_entity.id
_entity.type
_entity.pdbx_description
1 polymer ?
#
loop_
_entity_poly.entity_id
_entity_poly.type
_entity_poly.pdbx_seq_one_letter_code
_entity_poly.pdbx_strand_id
1 'polypeptide(L)'
;MTHEISVGEIFVFGSNEAGRHGKGAALHAVKNYGAVRGCGFGLQGQSFAIPTKDKTITTLSIDRIRTYVDRFIDFARSNPDMRFFVTALGTGLAGLSHTDMAPLFAKAPDNCRLPPEWVEILAATERH
;
A
#
# COMPACT_ATOMS: atom_id res chain seq x y z
N MET A 1 -4.98 -10.69 -8.99
CA MET A 1 -4.86 -10.70 -7.52
C MET A 1 -6.23 -10.61 -6.90
N THR A 2 -6.54 -11.48 -5.96
CA THR A 2 -7.73 -11.35 -5.10
C THR A 2 -7.49 -10.21 -4.11
N HIS A 3 -8.48 -9.34 -3.91
CA HIS A 3 -8.44 -8.25 -2.92
C HIS A 3 -8.92 -8.74 -1.55
N GLU A 4 -8.69 -10.01 -1.23
CA GLU A 4 -9.19 -10.64 -0.01
C GLU A 4 -8.06 -10.76 1.01
N ILE A 5 -8.41 -10.43 2.26
CA ILE A 5 -7.52 -10.52 3.42
C ILE A 5 -7.90 -11.71 4.28
N SER A 6 -6.91 -12.30 4.94
CA SER A 6 -7.15 -13.29 5.99
C SER A 6 -7.77 -12.64 7.21
N VAL A 7 -8.41 -13.44 8.08
CA VAL A 7 -9.03 -12.94 9.31
C VAL A 7 -8.00 -12.16 10.14
N GLY A 8 -8.34 -10.92 10.48
CA GLY A 8 -7.51 -10.03 11.31
C GLY A 8 -6.38 -9.29 10.57
N GLU A 9 -6.17 -9.55 9.27
CA GLU A 9 -5.25 -8.73 8.49
C GLU A 9 -5.84 -7.33 8.22
N ILE A 10 -4.98 -6.36 7.93
CA ILE A 10 -5.30 -5.01 7.52
C ILE A 10 -5.06 -4.87 6.01
N PHE A 11 -6.08 -4.43 5.27
CA PHE A 11 -5.99 -4.23 3.82
C PHE A 11 -5.24 -2.93 3.49
N VAL A 12 -4.01 -3.03 2.99
CA VAL A 12 -3.18 -1.88 2.61
C VAL A 12 -3.35 -1.58 1.13
N PHE A 13 -3.73 -0.34 0.80
CA PHE A 13 -4.10 0.03 -0.56
C PHE A 13 -3.60 1.40 -0.99
N GLY A 14 -3.53 1.57 -2.32
CA GLY A 14 -3.15 2.84 -2.95
C GLY A 14 -4.29 3.86 -2.92
N SER A 15 -4.01 5.04 -2.35
CA SER A 15 -4.93 6.17 -2.26
C SER A 15 -4.37 7.41 -2.98
N ASN A 16 -5.02 8.55 -2.78
CA ASN A 16 -4.51 9.88 -3.09
C ASN A 16 -4.50 10.76 -1.84
N GLU A 17 -3.70 11.82 -1.86
CA GLU A 17 -3.55 12.73 -0.71
C GLU A 17 -4.85 13.42 -0.26
N ALA A 18 -5.88 13.47 -1.13
CA ALA A 18 -7.20 14.00 -0.79
C ALA A 18 -8.19 12.92 -0.28
N GLY A 19 -7.78 11.65 -0.19
CA GLY A 19 -8.63 10.56 0.24
C GLY A 19 -9.85 10.33 -0.66
N ARG A 20 -9.73 10.51 -1.98
CA ARG A 20 -10.80 10.22 -2.94
C ARG A 20 -10.81 8.73 -3.31
N HIS A 21 -11.54 7.93 -2.53
CA HIS A 21 -11.61 6.46 -2.64
C HIS A 21 -12.73 5.99 -3.59
N GLY A 22 -12.68 6.44 -4.84
CA GLY A 22 -13.77 6.25 -5.80
C GLY A 22 -13.65 5.06 -6.74
N LYS A 23 -12.46 4.44 -6.87
CA LYS A 23 -12.18 3.38 -7.85
C LYS A 23 -11.17 2.35 -7.31
N GLY A 24 -11.10 1.19 -7.96
CA GLY A 24 -10.09 0.16 -7.71
C GLY A 24 -10.03 -0.32 -6.26
N ALA A 25 -8.82 -0.64 -5.78
CA ALA A 25 -8.58 -1.10 -4.42
C ALA A 25 -9.08 -0.11 -3.35
N ALA A 26 -9.02 1.20 -3.61
CA ALA A 26 -9.53 2.20 -2.67
C ALA A 26 -11.05 2.12 -2.49
N LEU A 27 -11.82 1.93 -3.57
CA LEU A 27 -13.26 1.72 -3.47
C LEU A 27 -13.58 0.37 -2.79
N HIS A 28 -12.80 -0.66 -3.08
CA HIS A 28 -12.94 -1.96 -2.44
C HIS A 28 -12.72 -1.85 -0.91
N ALA A 29 -11.69 -1.12 -0.48
CA ALA A 29 -11.43 -0.85 0.93
C ALA A 29 -12.59 -0.11 1.63
N VAL A 30 -13.25 0.82 0.95
CA VAL A 30 -14.42 1.53 1.50
C VAL A 30 -15.58 0.56 1.71
N LYS A 31 -15.81 -0.34 0.75
CA LYS A 31 -16.96 -1.25 0.77
C LYS A 31 -16.80 -2.37 1.80
N ASN A 32 -15.57 -2.85 2.01
CA ASN A 32 -15.34 -4.11 2.73
C ASN A 32 -14.50 -3.95 4.00
N TYR A 33 -13.66 -2.92 4.09
CA TYR A 33 -12.60 -2.84 5.11
C TYR A 33 -12.61 -1.51 5.88
N GLY A 34 -13.69 -0.73 5.80
CA GLY A 34 -13.89 0.47 6.61
C GLY A 34 -13.00 1.65 6.25
N ALA A 35 -12.50 1.73 5.01
CA ALA A 35 -11.78 2.91 4.55
C ALA A 35 -12.67 4.17 4.59
N VAL A 36 -12.11 5.27 5.08
CA VAL A 36 -12.81 6.54 5.27
C VAL A 36 -12.49 7.49 4.11
N ARG A 37 -13.53 7.94 3.39
CA ARG A 37 -13.36 8.98 2.36
C ARG A 37 -12.86 10.28 2.99
N GLY A 38 -11.90 10.93 2.35
CA GLY A 38 -11.19 12.10 2.88
C GLY A 38 -9.91 11.77 3.65
N CYS A 39 -9.68 10.52 4.05
CA CYS A 39 -8.47 10.09 4.74
C CYS A 39 -7.45 9.49 3.76
N GLY A 40 -6.50 10.30 3.27
CA GLY A 40 -5.55 9.88 2.23
C GLY A 40 -4.43 8.94 2.69
N PHE A 41 -4.11 8.93 3.98
CA PHE A 41 -2.98 8.18 4.55
C PHE A 41 -3.32 7.66 5.94
N GLY A 42 -2.85 6.45 6.27
CA GLY A 42 -2.90 5.89 7.63
C GLY A 42 -3.95 4.80 7.81
N LEU A 43 -4.02 4.28 9.04
CA LEU A 43 -4.96 3.23 9.46
C LEU A 43 -6.39 3.79 9.55
N GLN A 44 -7.35 3.02 9.04
CA GLN A 44 -8.77 3.35 9.03
C GLN A 44 -9.62 2.07 8.91
N GLY A 45 -10.43 1.81 9.93
CA GLY A 45 -11.15 0.55 10.04
C GLY A 45 -10.18 -0.64 9.99
N GLN A 46 -10.43 -1.59 9.09
CA GLN A 46 -9.57 -2.73 8.80
C GLN A 46 -8.70 -2.50 7.54
N SER A 47 -8.30 -1.25 7.29
CA SER A 47 -7.51 -0.89 6.11
C SER A 47 -6.47 0.18 6.40
N PHE A 48 -5.45 0.29 5.55
CA PHE A 48 -4.41 1.32 5.64
C PHE A 48 -4.21 1.98 4.28
N ALA A 49 -4.28 3.31 4.23
CA ALA A 49 -4.13 4.07 3.00
C ALA A 49 -2.68 4.53 2.79
N ILE A 50 -2.15 4.36 1.58
CA ILE A 50 -0.86 4.92 1.14
C ILE A 50 -1.07 5.79 -0.12
N PRO A 51 -0.85 7.11 -0.07
CA PRO A 51 -0.93 7.96 -1.25
C PRO A 51 0.06 7.57 -2.34
N THR A 52 -0.46 7.35 -3.55
CA THR A 52 0.34 7.21 -4.79
C THR A 52 0.06 8.35 -5.77
N LYS A 53 -0.93 9.19 -5.43
CA LYS A 53 -1.35 10.35 -6.21
C LYS A 53 -1.54 11.55 -5.29
N ASP A 54 -1.33 12.73 -5.83
CA ASP A 54 -1.59 13.99 -5.12
C ASP A 54 -3.08 14.28 -4.99
N LYS A 55 -3.41 15.46 -4.42
CA LYS A 55 -4.80 15.92 -4.23
C LYS A 55 -5.57 16.13 -5.55
N THR A 56 -4.86 16.26 -6.67
CA THR A 56 -5.41 16.47 -8.02
C THR A 56 -5.48 15.18 -8.85
N ILE A 57 -5.13 14.02 -8.26
CA ILE A 57 -5.13 12.69 -8.90
C ILE A 57 -3.99 12.52 -9.93
N THR A 58 -2.93 13.32 -9.78
CA THR A 58 -1.67 13.16 -10.52
C THR A 58 -0.76 12.21 -9.76
N THR A 59 -0.12 11.26 -10.45
CA THR A 59 0.83 10.31 -9.82
C THR A 59 1.98 11.08 -9.17
N LEU A 60 2.27 10.72 -7.92
CA LEU A 60 3.39 11.29 -7.16
C LEU A 60 4.72 10.80 -7.71
N SER A 61 5.78 11.58 -7.52
CA SER A 61 7.15 11.07 -7.75
C SER A 61 7.46 9.91 -6.80
N ILE A 62 8.37 9.02 -7.23
CA ILE A 62 8.81 7.88 -6.42
C ILE A 62 9.30 8.31 -5.04
N ASP A 63 10.06 9.41 -4.94
CA ASP A 63 10.55 9.93 -3.65
C ASP A 63 9.42 10.37 -2.72
N ARG A 64 8.35 10.97 -3.25
CA ARG A 64 7.18 11.34 -2.43
C ARG A 64 6.41 10.11 -1.97
N ILE A 65 6.29 9.09 -2.83
CA ILE A 65 5.66 7.81 -2.46
C ILE A 65 6.50 7.11 -1.39
N ARG A 66 7.83 7.10 -1.54
CA ARG A 66 8.78 6.54 -0.57
C ARG A 66 8.53 7.09 0.83
N THR A 67 8.36 8.40 0.99
CA THR A 67 8.06 9.00 2.30
C THR A 67 6.80 8.43 2.95
N TYR A 68 5.75 8.13 2.18
CA TYR A 68 4.56 7.48 2.72
C TYR A 68 4.77 6.00 3.03
N VAL A 69 5.52 5.29 2.17
CA VAL A 69 5.85 3.88 2.37
C VAL A 69 6.74 3.69 3.61
N ASP A 70 7.76 4.52 3.79
CA ASP A 70 8.64 4.47 4.96
C ASP A 70 7.85 4.67 6.25
N ARG A 71 6.92 5.64 6.28
CA ARG A 71 6.02 5.84 7.42
C ARG A 71 5.10 4.65 7.68
N PHE A 72 4.64 3.96 6.64
CA PHE A 72 3.89 2.73 6.79
C PHE A 72 4.76 1.61 7.35
N ILE A 73 5.99 1.45 6.87
CA ILE A 73 6.95 0.45 7.34
C ILE A 73 7.26 0.67 8.83
N ASP A 74 7.50 1.92 9.24
CA ASP A 74 7.72 2.28 10.65
C ASP A 74 6.50 1.95 11.52
N PHE A 75 5.29 2.22 11.00
CA PHE A 75 4.04 1.85 11.66
C PHE A 75 3.92 0.34 11.82
N ALA A 76 4.12 -0.42 10.74
CA ALA A 76 4.04 -1.89 10.77
C ALA A 76 5.06 -2.50 11.75
N ARG A 77 6.28 -1.96 11.76
CA ARG A 77 7.36 -2.39 12.67
C ARG A 77 7.04 -2.10 14.13
N SER A 78 6.39 -0.98 14.41
CA SER A 78 5.99 -0.59 15.77
C SER A 78 4.74 -1.32 16.27
N ASN A 79 4.05 -2.06 15.40
CA ASN A 79 2.83 -2.82 15.71
C ASN A 79 2.97 -4.28 15.25
N PRO A 80 3.87 -5.07 15.86
CA PRO A 80 4.16 -6.45 15.42
C PRO A 80 2.97 -7.40 15.53
N ASP A 81 1.99 -7.10 16.39
CA ASP A 81 0.76 -7.89 16.55
C ASP A 81 -0.25 -7.68 15.41
N MET A 82 -0.09 -6.62 14.62
CA MET A 82 -0.93 -6.35 13.45
C MET A 82 -0.32 -7.01 12.22
N ARG A 83 -1.17 -7.58 11.36
CA ARG A 83 -0.75 -8.14 10.06
C ARG A 83 -1.30 -7.31 8.91
N PHE A 84 -0.47 -7.07 7.91
CA PHE A 84 -0.79 -6.19 6.80
C PHE A 84 -0.78 -6.95 5.49
N PHE A 85 -1.89 -6.95 4.77
CA PHE A 85 -1.93 -7.39 3.39
C PHE A 85 -1.67 -6.22 2.46
N VAL A 86 -0.51 -6.20 1.82
CA VAL A 86 -0.13 -5.14 0.88
C VAL A 86 -0.60 -5.50 -0.52
N THR A 87 -1.57 -4.74 -1.03
CA THR A 87 -1.92 -4.83 -2.46
C THR A 87 -0.80 -4.33 -3.34
N ALA A 88 -0.82 -4.66 -4.64
CA ALA A 88 0.04 -4.02 -5.64
C ALA A 88 -0.38 -2.55 -5.89
N LEU A 89 -0.30 -1.73 -4.85
CA LEU A 89 -0.63 -0.32 -4.89
C LEU A 89 0.33 0.42 -5.82
N GLY A 90 -0.19 1.41 -6.54
CA GLY A 90 0.55 2.17 -7.55
C GLY A 90 0.53 1.54 -8.95
N THR A 91 0.39 0.22 -9.09
CA THR A 91 0.54 -0.44 -10.40
C THR A 91 -0.70 -0.45 -11.30
N GLY A 92 -1.87 -0.20 -10.72
CA GLY A 92 -3.10 0.01 -11.48
C GLY A 92 -3.27 1.46 -11.93
N LEU A 93 -4.08 2.22 -11.19
CA LEU A 93 -4.52 3.56 -11.60
C LEU A 93 -3.43 4.64 -11.58
N ALA A 94 -2.30 4.41 -10.89
CA ALA A 94 -1.18 5.36 -10.86
C ALA A 94 -0.14 5.10 -11.96
N GLY A 95 -0.22 3.96 -12.66
CA GLY A 95 0.62 3.66 -13.81
C GLY A 95 2.09 3.38 -13.49
N LEU A 96 2.42 3.07 -12.23
CA LEU A 96 3.77 2.68 -11.82
C LEU A 96 4.03 1.21 -12.11
N SER A 97 5.27 0.83 -12.33
CA SER A 97 5.62 -0.58 -12.51
C SER A 97 5.82 -1.30 -11.17
N HIS A 98 5.77 -2.64 -11.19
CA HIS A 98 6.19 -3.43 -10.02
C HIS A 98 7.66 -3.16 -9.67
N THR A 99 8.51 -2.91 -10.65
CA THR A 99 9.93 -2.56 -10.47
C THR A 99 10.15 -1.18 -9.84
N ASP A 100 9.20 -0.25 -9.99
CA ASP A 100 9.25 1.03 -9.29
C ASP A 100 8.82 0.89 -7.82
N MET A 101 7.77 0.10 -7.58
CA MET A 101 7.13 0.01 -6.26
C MET A 101 7.83 -0.98 -5.32
N ALA A 102 8.24 -2.15 -5.82
CA ALA A 102 8.82 -3.21 -4.98
C ALA A 102 10.03 -2.73 -4.16
N PRO A 103 11.02 -1.98 -4.72
CA PRO A 103 12.16 -1.49 -3.95
C PRO A 103 11.80 -0.53 -2.80
N LEU A 104 10.61 0.09 -2.83
CA LEU A 104 10.15 0.93 -1.72
C LEU A 104 9.80 0.09 -0.48
N PHE A 105 9.44 -1.18 -0.67
CA PHE A 105 9.04 -2.11 0.39
C PHE A 105 10.18 -3.05 0.83
N ALA A 106 11.42 -2.83 0.38
CA ALA A 106 12.56 -3.69 0.71
C ALA A 106 12.84 -3.84 2.22
N LYS A 107 12.41 -2.87 3.03
CA LYS A 107 12.56 -2.87 4.50
C LYS A 107 11.28 -3.24 5.26
N ALA A 108 10.26 -3.73 4.54
CA ALA A 108 9.00 -4.12 5.16
C ALA A 108 9.22 -5.28 6.14
N PRO A 109 8.68 -5.20 7.37
CA PRO A 109 8.78 -6.28 8.36
C PRO A 109 7.95 -7.52 7.97
N ASP A 110 8.20 -8.65 8.62
CA ASP A 110 7.57 -9.95 8.33
C ASP A 110 6.04 -9.95 8.53
N ASN A 111 5.49 -9.00 9.29
CA ASN A 111 4.06 -8.81 9.42
C ASN A 111 3.41 -8.12 8.21
N CYS A 112 4.17 -7.85 7.15
CA CYS A 112 3.68 -7.38 5.86
C CYS A 112 3.68 -8.51 4.81
N ARG A 113 2.50 -8.98 4.41
CA ARG A 113 2.31 -9.87 3.27
C ARG A 113 2.33 -9.07 1.98
N LEU A 114 3.49 -9.05 1.32
CA LEU A 114 3.72 -8.34 0.06
C LEU A 114 3.14 -9.09 -1.15
N PRO A 115 2.89 -8.40 -2.29
CA PRO A 115 2.56 -9.04 -3.55
C PRO A 115 3.67 -10.02 -3.98
N PRO A 116 3.34 -11.22 -4.52
CA PRO A 116 4.33 -12.20 -4.95
C PRO A 116 5.37 -11.63 -5.92
N GLU A 117 4.94 -10.80 -6.87
CA GLU A 117 5.82 -10.15 -7.85
C GLU A 117 6.86 -9.25 -7.18
N TRP A 118 6.51 -8.61 -6.06
CA TRP A 118 7.45 -7.77 -5.31
C TRP A 118 8.46 -8.61 -4.55
N VAL A 119 8.02 -9.72 -3.95
CA VAL A 119 8.92 -10.67 -3.28
C VAL A 119 9.96 -11.22 -4.26
N GLU A 120 9.54 -11.59 -5.47
CA GLU A 120 10.44 -12.07 -6.53
C GLU A 120 11.46 -11.00 -6.95
N ILE A 121 11.02 -9.76 -7.18
CA ILE A 121 11.90 -8.63 -7.55
C ILE A 121 12.93 -8.34 -6.44
N LEU A 122 12.50 -8.34 -5.18
CA LEU A 122 13.37 -8.08 -4.03
C LEU A 122 14.43 -9.19 -3.89
N ALA A 123 14.02 -10.46 -4.00
CA ALA A 123 14.95 -11.59 -3.95
C ALA A 123 15.93 -11.65 -5.14
N ALA A 124 15.57 -11.09 -6.30
CA ALA A 124 16.49 -10.99 -7.44
C ALA A 124 17.55 -9.89 -7.24
N THR A 125 17.22 -8.84 -6.48
CA THR A 125 18.10 -7.69 -6.24
C THR A 125 19.19 -8.00 -5.22
N GLU A 126 18.95 -8.89 -4.26
CA GLU A 126 19.93 -9.31 -3.24
C GLU A 126 21.01 -10.27 -3.76
N ARG A 127 20.86 -10.77 -5.00
CA ARG A 127 21.76 -11.78 -5.61
C ARG A 127 22.88 -11.17 -6.47
N HIS A 128 23.08 -9.85 -6.42
CA HIS A 128 24.14 -9.13 -7.12
C HIS A 128 24.96 -8.30 -6.12
#